data_AF-A0A835L7E8-F1
#
_entry.id   AF-A0A835L7E8-F1
#
_cell.length_a   1.000
_cell.length_b   1.000
_cell.length_c   1.000
_cell.angle_alpha   90.00
_cell.angle_beta   90.00
_cell.angle_gamma   90.00
#
_symmetry.space_group_name_H-M   'P 1'
#
loop_
_entity.id
_entity.type
_entity.pdbx_description
1 polymer ?
#
loop_
_entity_poly.entity_id
_entity_poly.type
_entity_poly.pdbx_seq_one_letter_code
_entity_poly.pdbx_strand_id
1 'polypeptide(L)'
;MDALLAYQKEVLDNLKKSEKNYKKTPKDRLKRPYLETRLDNLEQLWITFKDGHRSLIGKVTLKDKQDTYFTEDMYEVFEELYVSYKTSLKEALQPYLASSSGTSSVTPKISAEKTVIIKCRNSASCKRCGRRHHSLLHFEKEVSSESTSEDVLVQSESDKSCEAHGFSSSGITS
;
A
#
# COMPACT_ATOMS: atom_id res chain seq x y z
N MET A 1 -7.83 -19.97 -17.60
CA MET A 1 -6.43 -20.13 -17.19
C MET A 1 -5.54 -19.40 -18.20
N ASP A 2 -5.64 -19.79 -19.47
CA ASP A 2 -4.94 -19.17 -20.61
C ASP A 2 -5.07 -17.66 -20.70
N ALA A 3 -6.27 -17.10 -20.49
CA ALA A 3 -6.47 -15.65 -20.49
C ALA A 3 -5.64 -14.92 -19.42
N LEU A 4 -5.47 -15.53 -18.24
CA LEU A 4 -4.69 -14.93 -17.15
C LEU A 4 -3.19 -15.03 -17.42
N LEU A 5 -2.72 -16.14 -18.01
CA LEU A 5 -1.32 -16.29 -18.47
C LEU A 5 -1.01 -15.30 -19.59
N ALA A 6 -1.90 -15.16 -20.57
CA ALA A 6 -1.75 -14.21 -21.67
C ALA A 6 -1.69 -12.77 -21.14
N TYR A 7 -2.58 -12.41 -20.22
CA TYR A 7 -2.57 -11.09 -19.60
C TYR A 7 -1.27 -10.82 -18.84
N GLN A 8 -0.74 -11.79 -18.11
CA GLN A 8 0.54 -11.64 -17.41
C GLN A 8 1.73 -11.46 -18.35
N LYS A 9 1.74 -12.16 -19.49
CA LYS A 9 2.72 -11.95 -20.57
C LYS A 9 2.61 -10.54 -21.16
N GLU A 10 1.39 -10.04 -21.36
CA GLU A 10 1.15 -8.67 -21.81
C GLU A 10 1.66 -7.61 -20.82
N VAL A 11 1.43 -7.81 -19.52
CA VAL A 11 1.92 -6.89 -18.47
C VAL A 11 3.45 -6.86 -18.46
N LEU A 12 4.14 -8.00 -18.62
CA LEU A 12 5.59 -8.03 -18.76
C LEU A 12 6.06 -7.28 -20.02
N ASP A 13 5.40 -7.49 -21.16
CA ASP A 13 5.74 -6.78 -22.39
C ASP A 13 5.54 -5.28 -22.28
N ASN A 14 4.50 -4.84 -21.55
CA ASN A 14 4.26 -3.44 -21.25
C ASN A 14 5.38 -2.86 -20.38
N LEU A 15 5.86 -3.61 -19.37
CA LEU A 15 7.03 -3.22 -18.59
C LEU A 15 8.27 -3.08 -19.49
N LYS A 16 8.59 -4.08 -20.31
CA LYS A 16 9.72 -4.06 -21.27
C LYS A 16 9.64 -2.86 -22.22
N LYS A 17 8.45 -2.56 -22.77
CA LYS A 17 8.23 -1.40 -23.65
C LYS A 17 8.43 -0.09 -22.90
N SER A 18 7.90 0.01 -21.68
CA SER A 18 8.02 1.22 -20.86
C SER A 18 9.48 1.56 -20.54
N GLU A 19 10.29 0.55 -20.21
CA GLU A 19 11.71 0.70 -19.93
C GLU A 19 12.49 1.11 -21.19
N LYS A 20 12.24 0.43 -22.32
CA LYS A 20 12.84 0.80 -23.62
C LYS A 20 12.48 2.23 -24.03
N ASN A 21 11.24 2.66 -23.80
CA ASN A 21 10.80 4.02 -24.10
C ASN A 21 11.48 5.06 -23.20
N TYR A 22 11.68 4.74 -21.92
CA TYR A 22 12.46 5.58 -21.01
C TYR A 22 13.90 5.74 -21.49
N LYS A 23 14.59 4.64 -21.82
CA LYS A 23 15.98 4.65 -22.32
C LYS A 23 16.16 5.49 -23.59
N LYS A 24 15.10 5.59 -24.43
CA LYS A 24 15.08 6.41 -25.65
C LYS A 24 14.67 7.88 -25.41
N THR A 25 14.24 8.24 -24.21
CA THR A 25 13.80 9.61 -23.92
C THR A 25 15.00 10.56 -23.87
N PRO A 26 15.00 11.67 -24.62
CA PRO A 26 16.07 12.67 -24.56
C PRO A 26 16.27 13.23 -23.15
N LYS A 27 17.52 13.50 -22.76
CA LYS A 27 17.88 13.98 -21.40
C LYS A 27 17.13 15.26 -21.00
N ASP A 28 16.87 16.18 -21.93
CA ASP A 28 16.11 17.42 -21.67
C ASP A 28 14.68 17.17 -21.16
N ARG A 29 14.07 16.05 -21.57
CA ARG A 29 12.72 15.66 -21.16
C ARG A 29 12.69 14.93 -19.81
N LEU A 30 13.84 14.50 -19.28
CA LEU A 30 13.94 13.77 -18.01
C LEU A 30 13.87 14.74 -16.82
N LYS A 31 12.75 15.44 -16.70
CA LYS A 31 12.47 16.36 -15.60
C LYS A 31 11.76 15.62 -14.46
N ARG A 32 11.87 16.16 -13.24
CA ARG A 32 11.25 15.60 -12.02
C ARG A 32 9.79 15.14 -12.21
N PRO A 33 8.84 15.94 -12.73
CA PRO A 33 7.46 15.49 -12.87
C PRO A 33 7.31 14.28 -13.80
N TYR A 34 8.11 14.23 -14.87
CA TYR A 34 8.09 13.11 -15.80
C TYR A 34 8.59 11.82 -15.13
N LEU A 35 9.68 11.92 -14.36
CA LEU A 35 10.26 10.79 -13.63
C LEU A 35 9.32 10.28 -12.54
N GLU A 36 8.67 11.18 -11.80
CA GLU A 36 7.65 10.84 -10.78
C GLU A 36 6.47 10.11 -11.43
N THR A 37 5.89 10.66 -12.50
CA THR A 37 4.80 9.99 -13.23
C THR A 37 5.22 8.63 -13.80
N ARG A 38 6.47 8.48 -14.26
CA ARG A 38 7.00 7.20 -14.73
C ARG A 38 7.14 6.18 -13.59
N LEU A 39 7.59 6.62 -12.41
CA LEU A 39 7.67 5.77 -11.21
C LEU A 39 6.28 5.30 -10.78
N ASP A 40 5.29 6.18 -10.78
CA ASP A 40 3.91 5.82 -10.43
C ASP A 40 3.36 4.76 -11.39
N ASN A 41 3.53 4.98 -12.71
CA ASN A 41 3.12 3.99 -13.72
C ASN A 41 3.84 2.64 -13.56
N LEU A 42 5.14 2.67 -13.22
CA LEU A 42 5.91 1.46 -12.96
C LEU A 42 5.38 0.70 -11.74
N GLU A 43 5.04 1.40 -10.66
CA GLU A 43 4.47 0.79 -9.46
C GLU A 43 3.10 0.16 -9.75
N GLN A 44 2.27 0.82 -10.56
CA GLN A 44 0.98 0.25 -10.97
C GLN A 44 1.13 -1.03 -11.80
N LEU A 45 2.12 -1.10 -12.70
CA LEU A 45 2.44 -2.33 -13.44
C LEU A 45 2.86 -3.46 -12.49
N TRP A 46 3.67 -3.16 -11.47
CA TRP A 46 4.11 -4.14 -10.47
C TRP A 46 2.95 -4.69 -9.64
N ILE A 47 2.07 -3.82 -9.15
CA ILE A 47 0.88 -4.24 -8.39
C ILE A 47 -0.02 -5.12 -9.26
N THR A 48 -0.32 -4.66 -10.47
CA THR A 48 -1.15 -5.42 -11.43
C THR A 48 -0.55 -6.79 -11.73
N PHE A 49 0.77 -6.86 -11.92
CA PHE A 49 1.46 -8.12 -12.15
C PHE A 49 1.33 -9.06 -10.94
N LYS A 50 1.68 -8.58 -9.73
CA LYS A 50 1.60 -9.39 -8.50
C LYS A 50 0.20 -9.89 -8.20
N ASP A 51 -0.82 -9.09 -8.41
CA ASP A 51 -2.21 -9.49 -8.17
C ASP A 51 -2.66 -10.60 -9.13
N GLY A 52 -2.27 -10.47 -10.41
CA GLY A 52 -2.51 -11.53 -11.38
C GLY A 52 -1.68 -12.78 -11.12
N HIS A 53 -0.41 -12.65 -10.70
CA HIS A 53 0.43 -13.79 -10.30
C HIS A 53 -0.15 -14.51 -9.08
N ARG A 54 -0.56 -13.78 -8.04
CA ARG A 54 -1.25 -14.35 -6.88
C ARG A 54 -2.49 -15.14 -7.29
N SER A 55 -3.26 -14.58 -8.22
CA SER A 55 -4.45 -15.25 -8.78
C SER A 55 -4.11 -16.50 -9.58
N LEU A 56 -2.98 -16.52 -10.30
CA LEU A 56 -2.47 -17.69 -11.02
C LEU A 56 -2.09 -18.79 -10.05
N ILE A 57 -1.25 -18.49 -9.05
CA ILE A 57 -0.77 -19.48 -8.08
C ILE A 57 -1.93 -20.14 -7.33
N GLY A 58 -2.98 -19.39 -7.01
CA GLY A 58 -4.18 -19.94 -6.36
C GLY A 58 -5.02 -20.88 -7.25
N LYS A 59 -4.81 -20.89 -8.57
CA LYS A 59 -5.65 -21.62 -9.54
C LYS A 59 -4.87 -22.59 -10.44
N VAL A 60 -3.54 -22.63 -10.32
CA VAL A 60 -2.65 -23.38 -11.22
C VAL A 60 -2.84 -24.90 -11.05
N THR A 61 -2.93 -25.63 -12.16
CA THR A 61 -2.93 -27.10 -12.18
C THR A 61 -1.58 -27.67 -12.62
N LEU A 62 -1.35 -28.97 -12.46
CA LEU A 62 -0.12 -29.63 -12.92
C LEU A 62 0.12 -29.49 -14.43
N LYS A 63 -0.95 -29.41 -15.23
CA LYS A 63 -0.85 -29.18 -16.68
C LYS A 63 -0.36 -27.77 -16.99
N ASP A 64 -0.87 -26.78 -16.25
CA ASP A 64 -0.53 -25.37 -16.47
C ASP A 64 0.92 -25.06 -16.09
N LYS A 65 1.51 -25.83 -15.16
CA LYS A 65 2.94 -25.70 -14.78
C LYS A 65 3.93 -25.97 -15.92
N GLN A 66 3.47 -26.55 -17.02
CA GLN A 66 4.28 -26.75 -18.23
C GLN A 66 4.31 -25.50 -19.14
N ASP A 67 3.45 -24.49 -18.89
CA ASP A 67 3.50 -23.25 -19.65
C ASP A 67 4.83 -22.53 -19.41
N THR A 68 5.34 -21.92 -20.48
CA THR A 68 6.51 -21.01 -20.50
C THR A 68 6.56 -20.05 -19.32
N TYR A 69 5.41 -19.58 -18.84
CA TYR A 69 5.32 -18.68 -17.70
C TYR A 69 6.00 -19.23 -16.44
N PHE A 70 5.82 -20.52 -16.16
CA PHE A 70 6.39 -21.17 -14.98
C PHE A 70 7.76 -21.76 -15.27
N THR A 71 8.00 -22.29 -16.47
CA THR A 71 9.28 -22.91 -16.82
C THR A 71 10.40 -21.90 -17.03
N GLU A 72 10.08 -20.68 -17.47
CA GLU A 72 11.04 -19.58 -17.65
C GLU A 72 11.06 -18.61 -16.47
N ASP A 73 10.38 -18.94 -15.37
CA ASP A 73 10.25 -18.11 -14.17
C ASP A 73 9.95 -16.64 -14.48
N MET A 74 8.82 -16.42 -15.18
CA MET A 74 8.40 -15.08 -15.59
C MET A 74 8.24 -14.10 -14.42
N TYR A 75 8.01 -14.61 -13.21
CA TYR A 75 7.93 -13.78 -12.02
C TYR A 75 9.31 -13.16 -11.72
N GLU A 76 10.35 -13.98 -11.64
CA GLU A 76 11.74 -13.52 -11.43
C GLU A 76 12.16 -12.54 -12.54
N VAL A 77 11.88 -12.88 -13.80
CA VAL A 77 12.18 -12.02 -14.96
C VAL A 77 11.49 -10.65 -14.86
N PHE A 78 10.24 -10.62 -14.38
CA PHE A 78 9.53 -9.36 -14.17
C PHE A 78 10.14 -8.56 -13.02
N GLU A 79 10.43 -9.22 -11.89
CA GLU A 79 10.97 -8.58 -10.70
C GLU A 79 12.34 -7.95 -10.96
N GLU A 80 13.25 -8.67 -11.62
CA GLU A 80 14.57 -8.15 -11.98
C GLU A 80 14.45 -6.90 -12.87
N LEU A 81 13.58 -6.96 -13.89
CA LEU A 81 13.33 -5.83 -14.78
C LEU A 81 12.71 -4.63 -14.04
N TYR A 82 11.77 -4.88 -13.12
CA TYR A 82 11.16 -3.85 -12.28
C TYR A 82 12.21 -3.18 -11.39
N VAL A 83 13.05 -3.94 -10.70
CA VAL A 83 14.10 -3.41 -9.82
C VAL A 83 15.11 -2.58 -10.62
N SER A 84 15.59 -3.11 -11.74
CA SER A 84 16.52 -2.42 -12.63
C SER A 84 15.95 -1.09 -13.15
N TYR A 85 14.71 -1.13 -13.63
CA TYR A 85 14.06 0.07 -14.16
C TYR A 85 13.74 1.10 -13.06
N LYS A 86 13.23 0.66 -11.91
CA LYS A 86 12.94 1.53 -10.76
C LYS A 86 14.20 2.22 -10.24
N THR A 87 15.31 1.49 -10.19
CA THR A 87 16.63 2.01 -9.80
C THR A 87 17.08 3.10 -10.78
N SER A 88 17.03 2.80 -12.08
CA SER A 88 17.39 3.77 -13.13
C SER A 88 16.56 5.06 -13.07
N LEU A 89 15.26 4.97 -12.76
CA LEU A 89 14.39 6.14 -12.58
C LEU A 89 14.74 6.94 -11.32
N LYS A 90 15.02 6.26 -10.20
CA LYS A 90 15.40 6.90 -8.94
C LYS A 90 16.75 7.60 -9.01
N GLU A 91 17.73 7.01 -9.68
CA GLU A 91 19.03 7.63 -9.93
C GLU A 91 18.88 8.91 -10.76
N ALA A 92 18.06 8.88 -11.82
CA ALA A 92 17.76 10.07 -12.61
C ALA A 92 16.99 11.15 -11.82
N LEU A 93 16.26 10.77 -10.76
CA LEU A 93 15.54 11.68 -9.89
C LEU A 93 16.44 12.34 -8.84
N GLN A 94 17.56 11.70 -8.48
CA GLN A 94 18.45 12.13 -7.40
C GLN A 94 18.93 13.60 -7.50
N PRO A 95 19.31 14.12 -8.69
CA PRO A 95 19.71 15.53 -8.82
C PRO A 95 18.59 16.52 -8.42
N TYR A 96 17.33 16.14 -8.61
CA TYR A 96 16.18 16.98 -8.30
C TYR A 96 15.78 16.95 -6.82
N LEU A 97 16.26 15.95 -6.06
CA LEU A 97 16.04 15.83 -4.62
C LEU A 97 17.08 16.62 -3.81
N ALA A 98 18.33 16.66 -4.29
CA ALA A 98 19.42 17.40 -3.64
C ALA A 98 19.28 18.93 -3.78
N SER A 99 18.50 19.41 -4.74
CA SER A 99 18.38 20.85 -5.07
C SER A 99 17.38 21.63 -4.20
N SER A 100 16.71 21.02 -3.22
CA SER A 100 15.79 21.74 -2.33
C SER A 100 16.48 22.54 -1.20
N SER A 101 17.82 22.60 -1.18
CA SER A 101 18.60 23.22 -0.10
C SER A 101 19.51 24.38 -0.53
N GLY A 102 19.39 24.95 -1.73
CA GLY A 102 20.31 26.03 -2.14
C GLY A 102 19.83 26.99 -3.21
N THR A 103 19.20 28.09 -2.79
CA THR A 103 19.37 29.50 -3.27
C THR A 103 18.64 30.39 -2.25
N SER A 104 19.26 31.29 -1.49
CA SER A 104 19.97 32.46 -2.00
C SER A 104 21.05 32.95 -1.04
N SER A 105 22.20 33.25 -1.63
CA SER A 105 23.30 34.02 -1.06
C SER A 105 22.86 35.45 -0.75
N VAL A 106 22.66 35.76 0.54
CA VAL A 106 22.96 37.07 1.13
C VAL A 106 23.64 36.78 2.46
N THR A 107 24.93 37.09 2.55
CA THR A 107 25.68 37.10 3.81
C THR A 107 25.03 38.10 4.77
N PRO A 108 24.90 37.74 6.06
CA PRO A 108 25.87 38.29 7.00
C PRO A 108 26.43 37.23 7.95
N LYS A 109 27.71 37.41 8.28
CA LYS A 109 28.38 36.76 9.42
C LYS A 109 27.50 36.88 10.66
N ILE A 110 27.19 35.77 11.33
CA ILE A 110 27.14 35.64 12.80
C ILE A 110 27.35 34.18 13.17
N SER A 111 28.17 34.02 14.21
CA SER A 111 28.72 32.80 14.79
C SER A 111 27.68 31.94 15.51
N ALA A 112 28.01 30.66 15.61
CA ALA A 112 27.68 29.69 16.67
C ALA A 112 26.25 29.62 17.26
N GLU A 113 25.68 28.42 17.10
CA GLU A 113 24.93 27.64 18.10
C GLU A 113 23.56 28.15 18.58
N LYS A 114 22.53 27.32 18.31
CA LYS A 114 21.50 26.82 19.25
C LYS A 114 20.20 26.54 18.50
N THR A 115 19.78 25.28 18.49
CA THR A 115 18.46 24.85 18.02
C THR A 115 17.37 25.58 18.79
N VAL A 116 16.70 26.53 18.12
CA VAL A 116 15.48 27.15 18.64
C VAL A 116 14.31 26.28 18.19
N ILE A 117 13.88 25.41 19.10
CA ILE A 117 12.53 24.83 19.02
C ILE A 117 11.57 26.03 19.08
N ILE A 118 10.96 26.36 17.95
CA ILE A 118 9.96 27.42 17.83
C ILE A 118 8.77 27.00 18.70
N LYS A 119 8.71 27.49 19.94
CA LYS A 119 7.52 27.35 20.79
C LYS A 119 6.38 28.14 20.16
N CYS A 120 5.47 27.42 19.50
CA CYS A 120 4.24 27.99 18.98
C CYS A 120 3.40 28.57 20.13
N ARG A 121 2.99 29.83 19.98
CA ARG A 121 2.17 30.59 20.95
C ARG A 121 0.66 30.50 20.71
N ASN A 122 0.19 29.69 19.75
CA ASN A 122 -1.24 29.58 19.46
C ASN A 122 -1.98 28.90 20.63
N SER A 123 -2.83 29.64 21.35
CA SER A 123 -3.58 29.18 22.53
C SER A 123 -4.79 28.31 22.19
N ALA A 124 -5.11 28.13 20.90
CA ALA A 124 -6.22 27.29 20.47
C ALA A 124 -5.97 25.80 20.77
N SER A 125 -6.93 25.16 21.43
CA SER A 125 -6.98 23.72 21.67
C SER A 125 -7.95 23.05 20.70
N CYS A 126 -7.67 21.78 20.36
CA CYS A 126 -8.56 20.98 19.53
C CYS A 126 -9.93 20.82 20.21
N LYS A 127 -11.02 21.18 19.52
CA LYS A 127 -12.37 20.86 20.03
C LYS A 127 -12.70 19.36 19.99
N ARG A 128 -11.92 18.55 19.25
CA ARG A 128 -12.15 17.12 19.08
C ARG A 128 -11.41 16.26 20.11
N CYS A 129 -10.20 16.64 20.53
CA CYS A 129 -9.40 15.88 21.49
C CYS A 129 -8.87 16.67 22.69
N GLY A 130 -9.18 17.97 22.79
CA GLY A 130 -8.78 18.84 23.90
C GLY A 130 -7.28 19.20 23.96
N ARG A 131 -6.43 18.63 23.10
CA ARG A 131 -4.97 18.85 23.09
C ARG A 131 -4.54 19.93 22.09
N ARG A 132 -3.34 20.50 22.29
CA ARG A 132 -2.75 21.51 21.40
C ARG A 132 -1.97 20.80 20.28
N HIS A 133 -2.30 21.08 19.02
CA HIS A 133 -1.61 20.52 17.86
C HIS A 133 -1.42 21.59 16.77
N HIS A 134 -0.42 21.39 15.92
CA HIS A 134 0.05 22.40 14.95
C HIS A 134 -0.37 22.04 13.51
N SER A 135 -0.63 20.77 13.23
CA SER A 135 -1.25 20.27 11.99
C SER A 135 -2.70 19.87 12.27
N LEU A 136 -3.62 20.18 11.34
CA LEU A 136 -5.06 19.86 11.46
C LEU A 136 -5.41 18.41 11.08
N LEU A 137 -4.40 17.55 10.91
CA LEU A 137 -4.60 16.15 10.50
C LEU A 137 -4.65 15.25 11.74
N HIS A 138 -5.82 14.68 12.01
CA HIS A 138 -5.98 13.56 12.92
C HIS A 138 -5.75 12.28 12.14
N PHE A 139 -4.65 11.59 12.42
CA PHE A 139 -4.50 10.21 11.97
C PHE A 139 -5.26 9.31 12.95
N GLU A 140 -6.30 8.67 12.44
CA GLU A 140 -7.12 7.71 13.16
C GLU A 140 -6.23 6.51 13.50
N LYS A 141 -5.88 6.37 14.79
CA LYS A 141 -5.06 5.26 15.26
C LYS A 141 -5.98 4.05 15.40
N GLU A 142 -5.83 3.07 14.53
CA GLU A 142 -6.54 1.81 14.62
C GLU A 142 -6.24 1.10 15.94
N VAL A 143 -7.31 0.59 16.55
CA VAL A 143 -7.30 -0.05 17.87
C VAL A 143 -6.75 -1.46 17.70
N SER A 144 -5.53 -1.70 18.18
CA SER A 144 -4.96 -3.03 18.31
C SER A 144 -5.71 -3.78 19.40
N SER A 145 -6.44 -4.82 19.00
CA SER A 145 -7.01 -5.83 19.88
C SER A 145 -5.89 -6.56 20.61
N GLU A 146 -5.76 -6.32 21.91
CA GLU A 146 -4.95 -7.13 22.81
C GLU A 146 -5.87 -7.62 23.93
N SER A 147 -6.20 -8.90 23.85
CA SER A 147 -7.01 -9.64 24.81
C SER A 147 -6.18 -9.92 26.06
N THR A 148 -6.58 -9.35 27.19
CA THR A 148 -6.16 -9.80 28.52
C THR A 148 -7.34 -10.41 29.26
N SER A 149 -7.10 -11.66 29.66
CA SER A 149 -7.84 -12.58 30.53
C SER A 149 -8.18 -12.05 31.93
N GLU A 150 -9.27 -12.58 32.50
CA GLU A 150 -9.70 -12.73 33.92
C GLU A 150 -11.22 -12.45 34.01
N ASP A 151 -12.10 -13.15 34.73
CA ASP A 151 -12.15 -14.40 35.48
C ASP A 151 -13.67 -14.61 35.71
N VAL A 152 -14.25 -15.78 35.38
CA VAL A 152 -15.68 -16.05 35.63
C VAL A 152 -15.80 -17.29 36.50
N LEU A 153 -15.99 -17.02 37.79
CA LEU A 153 -16.33 -18.00 38.81
C LEU A 153 -17.80 -18.42 38.68
N VAL A 154 -17.97 -19.74 38.59
CA VAL A 154 -19.20 -20.53 38.65
C VAL A 154 -19.90 -20.37 40.00
N GLN A 155 -21.23 -20.15 39.99
CA GLN A 155 -22.15 -20.83 40.92
C GLN A 155 -23.46 -21.19 40.21
N SER A 156 -23.79 -22.47 40.34
CA SER A 156 -24.90 -23.25 39.78
C SER A 156 -25.82 -23.68 40.91
N GLU A 157 -27.14 -23.43 40.85
CA GLU A 157 -28.21 -24.18 41.56
C GLU A 157 -29.56 -23.83 40.89
N SER A 158 -30.63 -24.62 40.78
CA SER A 158 -30.94 -26.06 40.73
C SER A 158 -32.45 -26.16 40.45
N ASP A 159 -32.87 -27.18 39.71
CA ASP A 159 -34.19 -27.85 39.69
C ASP A 159 -35.50 -27.08 39.41
N LYS A 160 -36.30 -27.58 38.45
CA LYS A 160 -37.45 -28.51 38.71
C LYS A 160 -38.49 -28.54 37.56
N SER A 161 -38.55 -29.69 36.87
CA SER A 161 -39.74 -30.50 36.51
C SER A 161 -40.93 -29.96 35.65
N CYS A 162 -41.09 -30.60 34.48
CA CYS A 162 -42.27 -31.32 33.92
C CYS A 162 -43.57 -30.63 33.42
N GLU A 163 -44.00 -31.14 32.24
CA GLU A 163 -45.38 -31.23 31.67
C GLU A 163 -46.07 -29.90 31.30
N ALA A 164 -46.96 -29.75 30.31
CA ALA A 164 -47.69 -30.64 29.41
C ALA A 164 -48.40 -29.79 28.31
N HIS A 165 -48.75 -30.45 27.20
CA HIS A 165 -49.92 -30.25 26.32
C HIS A 165 -50.33 -28.84 25.79
N GLY A 166 -50.14 -28.67 24.48
CA GLY A 166 -51.15 -28.33 23.46
C GLY A 166 -52.18 -27.22 23.71
N PHE A 167 -52.16 -26.20 22.84
CA PHE A 167 -53.40 -25.58 22.36
C PHE A 167 -53.24 -25.03 20.93
N SER A 168 -54.33 -25.17 20.18
CA SER A 168 -54.53 -24.91 18.75
C SER A 168 -54.87 -23.44 18.47
N SER A 169 -54.50 -22.91 17.31
CA SER A 169 -55.43 -22.14 16.46
C SER A 169 -54.84 -21.78 15.09
N SER A 170 -55.39 -22.46 14.10
CA SER A 170 -55.86 -22.04 12.78
C SER A 170 -55.83 -20.55 12.37
N GLY A 171 -55.60 -20.34 11.06
CA GLY A 171 -55.94 -19.15 10.28
C GLY A 171 -54.68 -18.46 9.74
N ILE A 172 -54.45 -18.27 8.45
CA ILE A 172 -55.36 -17.83 7.39
C ILE A 172 -54.82 -18.33 6.04
N THR A 173 -55.73 -18.81 5.20
CA THR A 173 -55.52 -19.15 3.79
C THR A 173 -55.69 -17.93 2.89
N SER A 174 -55.04 -18.02 1.73
CA SER A 174 -55.25 -17.32 0.46
C SER A 174 -54.46 -16.05 0.22
#